data_AF-C4Y0Z3-F1
#
_entry.id   AF-C4Y0Z3-F1
#
_cell.length_a   1.000
_cell.length_b   1.000
_cell.length_c   1.000
_cell.angle_alpha   90.00
_cell.angle_beta   90.00
_cell.angle_gamma   90.00
#
_symmetry.space_group_name_H-M   'P 1'
#
loop_
_entity.id
_entity.type
_entity.pdbx_description
1 polymer ?
#
loop_
_entity_poly.entity_id
_entity_poly.type
_entity_poly.pdbx_seq_one_letter_code
_entity_poly.pdbx_strand_id
1 'polypeptide(L)'
;MSKSTEIMTVTLKDDEEEIKNERPESYYRVSYTAEEKSAFEQAALTAEQIFRELSLPPIDAWPLKVMSIERHNAQVEREKKKKKRAGKKKRENMVECRERRQKREKERKKAAAEKYKKKFWVGKPKGKKAKGQSIAKSDKPKFRTEAPKFRTE
;
A
#
# COMPACT_ATOMS: atom_id res chain seq x y z
N MET A 1 -99.73 14.68 -33.26
CA MET A 1 -98.36 14.14 -33.33
C MET A 1 -97.43 15.13 -32.64
N SER A 2 -96.83 14.74 -31.52
CA SER A 2 -95.98 15.57 -30.66
C SER A 2 -94.58 15.71 -31.26
N LYS A 3 -94.12 16.95 -31.48
CA LYS A 3 -92.73 17.23 -31.86
C LYS A 3 -91.86 17.15 -30.59
N SER A 4 -91.05 16.10 -30.48
CA SER A 4 -90.02 15.97 -29.44
C SER A 4 -88.85 16.90 -29.78
N THR A 5 -88.65 17.93 -28.97
CA THR A 5 -87.45 18.79 -29.04
C THR A 5 -86.31 18.09 -28.32
N GLU A 6 -85.41 17.46 -29.09
CA GLU A 6 -84.13 16.96 -28.59
C GLU A 6 -83.22 18.15 -28.22
N ILE A 7 -82.83 18.23 -26.95
CA ILE A 7 -81.93 19.26 -26.43
C ILE A 7 -80.50 18.72 -26.56
N MET A 8 -79.71 19.28 -27.48
CA MET A 8 -78.28 18.96 -27.61
C MET A 8 -77.48 19.75 -26.57
N THR A 9 -76.77 19.06 -25.68
CA THR A 9 -75.82 19.66 -24.75
C THR A 9 -74.45 19.77 -25.41
N VAL A 10 -74.03 20.99 -25.77
CA VAL A 10 -72.69 21.28 -26.31
C VAL A 10 -71.75 21.60 -25.15
N THR A 11 -70.76 20.74 -24.90
CA THR A 11 -69.65 21.06 -24.00
C THR A 11 -68.57 21.78 -24.81
N LEU A 12 -68.36 23.08 -24.56
CA LEU A 12 -67.15 23.77 -24.99
C LEU A 12 -65.98 23.17 -24.20
N LYS A 13 -65.19 22.31 -24.85
CA LYS A 13 -63.83 22.03 -24.39
C LYS A 13 -62.95 23.08 -25.06
N ASP A 14 -62.27 23.88 -24.24
CA ASP A 14 -61.18 24.71 -24.76
C ASP A 14 -60.11 23.78 -25.32
N ASP A 15 -59.60 24.08 -26.51
CA ASP A 15 -58.49 23.34 -27.10
C ASP A 15 -57.26 23.55 -26.20
N GLU A 16 -56.99 22.58 -25.32
CA GLU A 16 -55.78 22.59 -24.48
C GLU A 16 -54.56 22.47 -25.42
N GLU A 17 -53.86 23.58 -25.63
CA GLU A 17 -52.58 23.56 -26.35
C GLU A 17 -51.61 22.64 -25.58
N GLU A 18 -51.22 21.52 -26.20
CA GLU A 18 -50.20 20.64 -25.65
C GLU A 18 -48.84 21.35 -25.67
N ILE A 19 -48.51 22.07 -24.58
CA ILE A 19 -47.20 22.70 -24.41
C ILE A 19 -46.18 21.59 -24.11
N LYS A 20 -45.37 21.24 -25.11
CA LYS A 20 -44.25 20.30 -24.94
C LYS A 20 -43.09 20.97 -24.19
N ASN A 21 -42.99 20.67 -22.90
CA ASN A 21 -41.91 21.15 -22.01
C ASN A 21 -40.61 20.37 -22.16
N GLU A 22 -40.08 20.26 -23.38
CA GLU A 22 -38.76 19.65 -23.61
C GLU A 22 -37.66 20.65 -23.29
N ARG A 23 -36.61 20.18 -22.58
CA ARG A 23 -35.47 21.03 -22.23
C ARG A 23 -34.47 21.07 -23.38
N PRO A 24 -33.86 22.24 -23.66
CA PRO A 24 -32.83 22.33 -24.70
C PRO A 24 -31.59 21.54 -24.30
N GLU A 25 -30.85 21.02 -25.29
CA GLU A 25 -29.63 20.23 -25.03
C GLU A 25 -28.56 21.00 -24.24
N SER A 26 -28.54 22.33 -24.37
CA SER A 26 -27.67 23.23 -23.62
C SER A 26 -27.85 23.13 -22.10
N TYR A 27 -29.00 22.64 -21.64
CA TYR A 27 -29.24 22.36 -20.23
C TYR A 27 -28.39 21.19 -19.71
N TYR A 28 -28.05 20.23 -20.59
CA TYR A 28 -27.33 19.01 -20.23
C TYR A 28 -25.86 19.02 -20.66
N ARG A 29 -25.53 19.76 -21.73
CA ARG A 29 -24.20 19.75 -22.34
C ARG A 29 -23.78 21.16 -22.74
N VAL A 30 -22.50 21.44 -22.56
CA VAL A 30 -21.87 22.66 -23.08
C VAL A 30 -21.42 22.41 -24.51
N SER A 31 -21.92 23.22 -25.45
CA SER A 31 -21.48 23.22 -26.84
C SER A 31 -20.39 24.27 -27.03
N TYR A 32 -19.16 23.83 -27.29
CA TYR A 32 -18.04 24.73 -27.57
C TYR A 32 -17.97 25.10 -29.05
N THR A 33 -17.68 26.37 -29.33
CA THR A 33 -17.40 26.85 -30.69
C THR A 33 -16.07 26.28 -31.20
N ALA A 34 -15.84 26.37 -32.52
CA ALA A 34 -14.57 25.92 -33.11
C ALA A 34 -13.37 26.72 -32.59
N GLU A 35 -13.57 28.02 -32.29
CA GLU A 35 -12.55 28.90 -31.75
C GLU A 35 -12.15 28.50 -30.32
N GLU A 36 -13.14 28.19 -29.47
CA GLU A 36 -12.89 27.73 -28.10
C GLU A 36 -12.14 26.41 -28.07
N LYS A 37 -12.50 25.47 -28.96
CA LYS A 37 -11.78 24.19 -29.09
C LYS A 37 -10.32 24.41 -29.50
N SER A 38 -10.06 25.30 -30.46
CA SER A 38 -8.70 25.68 -30.86
C SER A 38 -7.92 26.29 -29.69
N ALA A 39 -8.55 27.16 -28.89
CA ALA A 39 -7.91 27.72 -27.70
C ALA A 39 -7.57 26.64 -26.66
N PHE A 40 -8.44 25.65 -26.46
CA PHE A 40 -8.14 24.51 -25.57
C PHE A 40 -6.99 23.66 -26.08
N GLU A 41 -6.92 23.39 -27.39
CA GLU A 41 -5.80 22.66 -28.00
C GLU A 41 -4.47 23.41 -27.84
N GLN A 42 -4.48 24.74 -27.98
CA GLN A 42 -3.28 25.56 -27.78
C GLN A 42 -2.84 25.63 -26.32
N ALA A 43 -3.79 25.65 -25.38
CA ALA A 43 -3.50 25.67 -23.95
C ALA A 43 -3.13 24.29 -23.39
N ALA A 44 -3.53 23.21 -24.05
CA ALA A 44 -3.28 21.85 -23.60
C ALA A 44 -1.79 21.49 -23.71
N LEU A 45 -1.24 20.94 -22.63
CA LEU A 45 0.11 20.38 -22.63
C LEU A 45 0.11 19.00 -23.28
N THR A 46 0.98 18.81 -24.26
CA THR A 46 1.22 17.50 -24.86
C THR A 46 2.19 16.69 -24.01
N ALA A 47 2.09 15.35 -24.10
CA ALA A 47 2.99 14.46 -23.39
C ALA A 47 4.46 14.74 -23.72
N GLU A 48 4.76 15.06 -24.98
CA GLU A 48 6.12 15.39 -25.44
C GLU A 48 6.68 16.65 -24.77
N GLN A 49 5.85 17.68 -24.57
CA GLN A 49 6.25 18.90 -23.87
C GLN A 49 6.60 18.60 -22.40
N ILE A 50 5.81 17.76 -21.73
CA ILE A 50 6.06 17.35 -20.33
C ILE A 50 7.41 16.62 -20.22
N PHE A 51 7.66 15.64 -21.11
CA PHE A 51 8.93 14.91 -21.09
C PHE A 51 10.13 15.78 -21.46
N ARG A 52 9.95 16.75 -22.37
CA ARG A 52 10.99 17.73 -22.70
C ARG A 52 11.31 18.59 -21.48
N GLU A 53 10.32 19.11 -20.75
CA GLU A 53 10.55 19.88 -19.53
C GLU A 53 11.22 19.07 -18.42
N LEU A 54 10.84 17.80 -18.24
CA LEU A 54 11.48 16.89 -17.29
C LEU A 54 12.97 16.62 -17.61
N SER A 55 13.32 16.66 -18.89
CA SER A 55 14.71 16.46 -19.35
C SER A 55 15.59 17.70 -19.17
N LEU A 56 14.99 18.88 -18.98
CA LEU A 56 15.75 20.09 -18.70
C LEU A 56 16.38 19.97 -17.31
N PRO A 57 17.67 20.33 -17.16
CA PRO A 57 18.25 20.41 -15.84
C PRO A 57 17.41 21.39 -15.01
N PRO A 58 17.19 21.12 -13.71
CA PRO A 58 16.46 22.04 -12.87
C PRO A 58 17.19 23.38 -12.88
N ILE A 59 16.66 24.33 -13.66
CA ILE A 59 17.10 25.72 -13.61
C ILE A 59 16.62 26.16 -12.24
N ASP A 60 17.57 26.36 -11.32
CA ASP A 60 17.31 26.90 -10.00
C ASP A 60 16.91 28.38 -10.14
N ALA A 61 15.74 28.61 -10.73
CA ALA A 61 15.21 29.95 -11.00
C ALA A 61 14.77 30.62 -9.68
N TRP A 62 14.60 29.83 -8.61
CA TRP A 62 14.11 30.28 -7.30
C TRP A 62 14.89 29.60 -6.16
N PRO A 63 16.18 29.96 -5.98
CA PRO A 63 17.05 29.34 -4.96
C PRO A 63 16.56 29.52 -3.53
N LEU A 64 15.65 30.48 -3.30
CA LEU A 64 15.03 30.76 -2.00
C LEU A 64 13.78 29.92 -1.73
N LYS A 65 13.18 29.28 -2.74
CA LYS A 65 11.89 28.58 -2.62
C LYS A 65 12.03 27.05 -2.67
N VAL A 66 13.05 26.54 -3.37
CA VAL A 66 13.28 25.10 -3.52
C VAL A 66 14.50 24.68 -2.71
N MET A 67 14.27 23.99 -1.59
CA MET A 67 15.34 23.35 -0.84
C MET A 67 15.69 22.00 -1.47
N SER A 68 16.97 21.78 -1.75
CA SER A 68 17.46 20.44 -2.10
C SER A 68 17.25 19.49 -0.92
N ILE A 69 16.34 18.52 -1.09
CA ILE A 69 16.00 17.50 -0.08
C ILE A 69 17.26 16.70 0.31
N GLU A 70 18.13 16.40 -0.66
CA GLU A 70 19.37 15.66 -0.42
C GLU A 70 20.34 16.44 0.48
N ARG A 71 20.55 17.73 0.18
CA ARG A 71 21.40 18.59 1.01
C ARG A 71 20.83 18.76 2.41
N HIS A 72 19.51 18.94 2.52
CA HIS A 72 18.82 19.04 3.80
C HIS A 72 18.95 17.76 4.63
N ASN A 73 18.72 16.60 4.03
CA ASN A 73 18.87 15.30 4.69
C ASN A 73 20.31 15.05 5.12
N ALA A 74 21.30 15.40 4.29
CA ALA A 74 22.71 15.28 4.64
C ALA A 74 23.07 16.13 5.87
N GLN A 75 22.53 17.35 5.98
CA GLN A 75 22.69 18.21 7.15
C GLN A 75 22.05 17.60 8.41
N VAL A 76 20.80 17.13 8.30
CA VAL A 76 20.08 16.49 9.42
C VAL A 76 20.83 15.25 9.93
N GLU A 77 21.35 14.41 9.03
CA GLU A 77 22.14 13.24 9.41
C GLU A 77 23.48 13.61 10.06
N ARG A 78 24.11 14.72 9.65
CA ARG A 78 25.32 15.26 10.29
C ARG A 78 25.02 15.75 11.70
N GLU A 79 23.87 16.36 11.94
CA GLU A 79 23.44 16.87 13.24
C GLU A 79 23.01 15.75 14.20
N LYS A 80 22.29 14.73 13.71
CA LYS A 80 21.88 13.55 14.51
C LYS A 80 23.07 12.80 15.12
N LYS A 81 24.24 12.81 14.45
CA LYS A 81 25.45 12.13 14.96
C LYS A 81 26.03 12.76 16.23
N LYS A 82 25.69 14.01 16.56
CA LYS A 82 26.36 14.77 17.64
C LYS A 82 25.74 14.60 19.03
N LYS A 83 24.49 14.15 19.15
CA LYS A 83 23.83 13.96 20.46
C LYS A 83 23.47 12.49 20.70
N LYS A 84 24.40 11.71 21.25
CA LYS A 84 24.08 10.37 21.77
C LYS A 84 23.34 10.54 23.12
N ARG A 85 22.14 9.97 23.25
CA ARG A 85 21.42 9.88 24.54
C ARG A 85 22.33 9.26 25.61
N ALA A 86 22.22 9.73 26.85
CA ALA A 86 22.94 9.11 27.96
C ALA A 86 22.70 7.59 27.98
N GLY A 87 23.77 6.82 28.21
CA GLY A 87 23.73 5.36 28.21
C GLY A 87 23.56 4.69 26.84
N LYS A 88 23.54 5.41 25.71
CA LYS A 88 23.50 4.79 24.36
C LYS A 88 24.71 3.89 24.11
N LYS A 89 25.93 4.35 24.44
CA LYS A 89 27.16 3.55 24.31
C LYS A 89 27.10 2.25 25.13
N LYS A 90 26.54 2.29 26.34
CA LYS A 90 26.36 1.10 27.19
C LYS A 90 25.39 0.10 26.56
N ARG A 91 24.27 0.59 26.01
CA ARG A 91 23.31 -0.23 25.27
C ARG A 91 23.91 -0.86 24.01
N GLU A 92 24.63 -0.07 23.21
CA GLU A 92 25.35 -0.53 22.01
C GLU A 92 26.34 -1.66 22.38
N ASN A 93 27.13 -1.50 23.45
CA ASN A 93 28.09 -2.50 23.91
C ASN A 93 27.40 -3.79 24.40
N MET A 94 26.29 -3.69 25.14
CA MET A 94 25.51 -4.86 25.56
C MET A 94 24.98 -5.67 24.37
N VAL A 95 24.52 -5.00 23.33
CA VAL A 95 24.08 -5.65 22.08
C VAL A 95 25.26 -6.34 21.40
N GLU A 96 26.39 -5.64 21.24
CA GLU A 96 27.58 -6.21 20.62
C GLU A 96 28.12 -7.44 21.36
N CYS A 97 28.16 -7.39 22.70
CA CYS A 97 28.54 -8.53 23.53
C CYS A 97 27.60 -9.74 23.34
N ARG A 98 26.29 -9.48 23.26
CA ARG A 98 25.27 -10.52 23.00
C ARG A 98 25.47 -11.16 21.63
N GLU A 99 25.71 -10.35 20.59
CA GLU A 99 25.98 -10.84 19.24
C GLU A 99 27.25 -11.68 19.18
N ARG A 100 28.35 -11.23 19.81
CA ARG A 100 29.60 -12.00 19.91
C ARG A 100 29.40 -13.35 20.63
N ARG A 101 28.54 -13.41 21.65
CA ARG A 101 28.20 -14.67 22.33
C ARG A 101 27.40 -15.60 21.40
N GLN A 102 26.40 -15.07 20.70
CA GLN A 102 25.59 -15.85 19.75
C GLN A 102 26.42 -16.38 18.58
N LYS A 103 27.36 -15.60 18.04
CA LYS A 103 28.28 -16.04 16.98
C LYS A 103 29.11 -17.24 17.44
N ARG A 104 29.76 -17.13 18.60
CA ARG A 104 30.52 -18.24 19.21
C ARG A 104 29.68 -19.49 19.45
N GLU A 105 28.44 -19.33 19.93
CA GLU A 105 27.54 -20.46 20.15
C GLU A 105 27.13 -21.14 18.84
N LYS A 106 26.81 -20.36 17.79
CA LYS A 106 26.49 -20.88 16.46
C LYS A 106 27.67 -21.66 15.86
N GLU A 107 28.88 -21.14 15.97
CA GLU A 107 30.11 -21.83 15.52
C GLU A 107 30.33 -23.13 16.27
N ARG A 108 30.19 -23.12 17.60
CA ARG A 108 30.30 -24.33 18.43
C ARG A 108 29.26 -25.39 18.02
N LYS A 109 28.01 -24.98 17.79
CA LYS A 109 26.94 -25.87 17.34
C LYS A 109 27.23 -26.44 15.95
N LYS A 110 27.73 -25.64 15.01
CA LYS A 110 28.14 -26.10 13.67
C LYS A 110 29.27 -27.14 13.77
N ALA A 111 30.33 -26.85 14.53
CA ALA A 111 31.44 -27.77 14.73
C ALA A 111 31.01 -29.09 15.40
N ALA A 112 30.11 -29.03 16.38
CA ALA A 112 29.53 -30.22 17.01
C ALA A 112 28.69 -31.05 16.02
N ALA A 113 27.86 -30.40 15.20
CA ALA A 113 27.06 -31.06 14.18
C ALA A 113 27.92 -31.72 13.10
N GLU A 114 29.02 -31.09 12.68
CA GLU A 114 29.97 -31.70 11.74
C GLU A 114 30.70 -32.91 12.35
N LYS A 115 31.16 -32.81 13.61
CA LYS A 115 31.75 -33.95 14.33
C LYS A 115 30.75 -35.10 14.46
N TYR A 116 29.50 -34.82 14.76
CA TYR A 116 28.43 -35.81 14.81
C TYR A 116 28.25 -36.44 13.42
N LYS A 117 28.01 -35.65 12.36
CA LYS A 117 27.88 -36.17 10.99
C LYS A 117 29.05 -37.07 10.60
N LYS A 118 30.30 -36.66 10.85
CA LYS A 118 31.49 -37.48 10.57
C LYS A 118 31.46 -38.83 11.30
N LYS A 119 31.12 -38.85 12.60
CA LYS A 119 30.99 -40.11 13.37
C LYS A 119 29.93 -41.06 12.79
N PHE A 120 28.82 -40.54 12.25
CA PHE A 120 27.75 -41.36 11.66
C PHE A 120 27.90 -41.65 10.17
N TRP A 121 28.84 -40.99 9.48
CA TRP A 121 29.11 -41.21 8.05
C TRP A 121 30.20 -42.25 7.79
N VAL A 122 31.13 -42.44 8.74
CA VAL A 122 32.26 -43.40 8.64
C VAL A 122 31.83 -44.86 8.82
N GLY A 123 30.56 -45.14 9.11
CA GLY A 123 30.07 -46.49 9.45
C GLY A 123 28.78 -46.92 8.76
N LYS A 124 28.48 -46.47 7.53
CA LYS A 124 27.39 -47.08 6.74
C LYS A 124 27.94 -48.19 5.84
N PRO A 125 27.89 -49.48 6.24
CA PRO A 125 27.96 -50.55 5.27
C PRO A 125 26.77 -50.37 4.31
N LYS A 126 27.05 -50.36 3.00
CA LYS A 126 26.01 -50.50 1.98
C LYS A 126 25.31 -51.83 2.22
N GLY A 127 24.06 -51.78 2.67
CA GLY A 127 23.21 -52.96 2.73
C GLY A 127 22.53 -53.15 4.09
N LYS A 128 21.25 -52.78 4.13
CA LYS A 128 20.11 -53.62 4.57
C LYS A 128 18.88 -52.71 4.71
N LYS A 129 17.85 -52.98 3.91
CA LYS A 129 16.53 -52.37 4.04
C LYS A 129 15.95 -52.83 5.37
N ALA A 130 15.93 -51.96 6.38
CA ALA A 130 15.21 -52.23 7.61
C ALA A 130 13.72 -51.95 7.37
N LYS A 131 12.93 -53.03 7.42
CA LYS A 131 11.47 -53.00 7.50
C LYS A 131 11.04 -52.25 8.76
N GLY A 132 9.85 -51.65 8.67
CA GLY A 132 9.24 -50.73 9.62
C GLY A 132 9.53 -50.98 11.10
N GLN A 133 9.95 -49.91 11.77
CA GLN A 133 9.64 -49.69 13.17
C GLN A 133 9.01 -48.30 13.27
N SER A 134 7.70 -48.30 13.50
CA SER A 134 6.92 -47.12 13.87
C SER A 134 7.47 -46.57 15.17
N ILE A 135 8.09 -45.39 15.11
CA ILE A 135 8.42 -44.61 16.30
C ILE A 135 7.09 -44.11 16.87
N ALA A 136 6.66 -44.75 17.96
CA ALA A 136 5.60 -44.26 18.81
C ALA A 136 5.93 -42.82 19.20
N LYS A 137 5.03 -41.89 18.86
CA LYS A 137 5.13 -40.49 19.26
C LYS A 137 5.01 -40.46 20.79
N SER A 138 6.11 -40.17 21.47
CA SER A 138 6.06 -39.84 22.89
C SER A 138 5.31 -38.52 23.06
N ASP A 139 4.11 -38.59 23.62
CA ASP A 139 3.34 -37.42 24.00
C ASP A 139 4.14 -36.55 24.95
N LYS A 140 4.48 -35.33 24.52
CA LYS A 140 5.01 -34.31 25.42
C LYS A 140 3.84 -33.75 26.23
N PRO A 141 3.96 -33.58 27.56
CA PRO A 141 2.91 -32.95 28.34
C PRO A 141 2.69 -31.51 27.86
N LYS A 142 1.46 -31.20 27.45
CA LYS A 142 1.03 -29.83 27.15
C LYS A 142 0.99 -29.07 28.48
N PHE A 143 2.01 -28.25 28.75
CA PHE A 143 1.91 -27.26 29.83
C PHE A 143 0.80 -26.26 29.46
N ARG A 144 -0.30 -26.37 30.20
CA ARG A 144 -1.45 -25.48 30.18
C ARG A 144 -1.05 -24.21 30.93
N THR A 145 -0.63 -23.17 30.24
CA THR A 145 -0.53 -21.84 30.86
C THR A 145 -1.93 -21.25 30.89
N GLU A 146 -2.67 -21.55 31.95
CA GLU A 146 -3.87 -20.80 32.30
C GLU A 146 -3.42 -19.38 32.64
N ALA A 147 -3.62 -18.45 31.71
CA ALA A 147 -3.46 -17.03 32.01
C ALA A 147 -4.51 -16.65 33.08
N PRO A 148 -4.13 -16.01 34.20
CA PRO A 148 -5.11 -15.55 35.18
C PRO A 148 -6.02 -14.49 34.54
N LYS A 149 -7.33 -14.79 34.60
CA LYS A 149 -8.44 -13.94 34.18
C LYS A 149 -8.65 -12.83 35.24
N PHE A 150 -8.22 -11.61 34.91
CA PHE A 150 -8.63 -10.28 35.42
C PHE A 150 -8.48 -9.91 36.92
N ARG A 151 -8.20 -8.62 37.17
CA ARG A 151 -9.20 -7.68 37.72
C ARG A 151 -8.81 -6.23 37.42
N THR A 152 -9.70 -5.50 36.75
CA THR A 152 -9.77 -4.04 36.72
C THR A 152 -10.70 -3.60 37.84
N GLU A 153 -10.24 -2.70 38.71
CA GLU A 153 -11.04 -1.67 39.40
C GLU A 153 -10.21 -0.38 39.38
#